data_AF-A0A8J5I9G6-F1
#
_entry.id   AF-A0A8J5I9G6-F1
#
_cell.length_a   1.000
_cell.length_b   1.000
_cell.length_c   1.000
_cell.angle_alpha   90.00
_cell.angle_beta   90.00
_cell.angle_gamma   90.00
#
_symmetry.space_group_name_H-M   'P 1'
#
loop_
_entity.id
_entity.type
_entity.pdbx_description
1 polymer ?
#
loop_
_entity_poly.entity_id
_entity_poly.type
_entity_poly.pdbx_seq_one_letter_code
_entity_poly.pdbx_strand_id
1 'polypeptide(L)'
;MKNAEFVNLLYKNATATERTCSFCDRVVKQKKQAGYKNLITHLQGFHNGYETVAEECVKKNCQPLSSMFVHKDAADTYGWTKLVALKNFPFTHVDDPIIRSAIRYKAMDRATLLKRMVALVGVVDTNSAEKLAGEKFALVFDGLTDSAEHAIPFFAATKQGLRFLAFSP
;
A
#
# COMPACT_ATOMS: atom_id res chain seq x y z
N MET A 1 -2.96 3.50 28.96
CA MET A 1 -3.44 2.12 28.77
C MET A 1 -2.38 1.13 29.27
N LYS A 2 -2.78 -0.02 29.81
CA LYS A 2 -1.90 -1.13 30.22
C LYS A 2 -1.53 -1.98 29.00
N ASN A 3 -0.42 -2.73 29.08
CA ASN A 3 0.02 -3.62 28.00
C ASN A 3 -1.06 -4.59 27.50
N ALA A 4 -1.90 -5.10 28.40
CA ALA A 4 -3.02 -5.97 28.04
C ALA A 4 -4.06 -5.26 27.15
N GLU A 5 -4.33 -3.98 27.42
CA GLU A 5 -5.28 -3.17 26.65
C GLU A 5 -4.74 -2.88 25.25
N PHE A 6 -3.47 -2.48 25.15
CA PHE A 6 -2.80 -2.33 23.85
C PHE A 6 -2.83 -3.62 23.04
N VAL A 7 -2.49 -4.75 23.66
CA VAL A 7 -2.45 -6.04 22.97
C VAL A 7 -3.84 -6.52 22.55
N ASN A 8 -4.89 -6.22 23.31
CA ASN A 8 -6.25 -6.59 22.92
C ASN A 8 -6.80 -5.70 21.80
N LEU A 9 -6.38 -4.43 21.74
CA LEU A 9 -6.81 -3.51 20.69
C LEU A 9 -6.03 -3.70 19.39
N LEU A 10 -4.69 -3.81 19.49
CA LEU A 10 -3.77 -3.70 18.35
C LEU A 10 -3.35 -5.04 17.75
N TYR A 11 -3.87 -6.15 18.27
CA TYR A 11 -3.67 -7.48 17.71
C TYR A 11 -5.01 -8.18 17.49
N LYS A 12 -5.07 -8.99 16.43
CA LYS A 12 -6.21 -9.83 16.04
C LYS A 12 -5.82 -11.31 16.06
N ASN A 13 -6.81 -12.18 15.83
CA ASN A 13 -6.63 -13.63 15.69
C ASN A 13 -5.85 -14.25 16.87
N ALA A 14 -6.28 -13.95 18.10
CA ALA A 14 -5.60 -14.44 19.29
C ALA A 14 -5.79 -15.96 19.44
N THR A 15 -4.67 -16.68 19.53
CA THR A 15 -4.62 -18.11 19.87
C THR A 15 -3.90 -18.32 21.21
N ALA A 16 -3.80 -19.57 21.65
CA ALA A 16 -3.09 -19.92 22.89
C ALA A 16 -1.58 -19.58 22.85
N THR A 17 -1.00 -19.40 21.65
CA THR A 17 0.44 -19.24 21.47
C THR A 17 0.82 -18.10 20.55
N GLU A 18 -0.12 -17.47 19.85
CA GLU A 18 0.15 -16.50 18.79
C GLU A 18 -0.90 -15.41 18.72
N ARG A 19 -0.50 -14.24 18.25
CA ARG A 19 -1.41 -13.16 17.85
C ARG A 19 -0.92 -12.53 16.55
N THR A 20 -1.84 -12.05 15.71
CA THR A 20 -1.52 -11.33 14.48
C THR A 20 -1.54 -9.83 14.74
N CYS A 21 -0.46 -9.11 14.40
CA CYS A 21 -0.43 -7.66 14.51
C CYS A 21 -1.46 -7.05 13.53
N SER A 22 -2.33 -6.16 14.01
CA SER A 22 -3.36 -5.53 13.18
C SER A 22 -2.78 -4.53 12.15
N PHE A 23 -1.50 -4.16 12.28
CA PHE A 23 -0.85 -3.17 11.42
C PHE A 23 -0.02 -3.76 10.29
N CYS A 24 0.73 -4.84 10.55
CA CYS A 24 1.63 -5.45 9.57
C CYS A 24 1.28 -6.90 9.23
N ASP A 25 0.17 -7.42 9.77
CA ASP A 25 -0.29 -8.80 9.60
C ASP A 25 0.73 -9.88 10.01
N ARG A 26 1.83 -9.49 10.66
CA ARG A 26 2.83 -10.41 11.17
C ARG A 26 2.26 -11.20 12.35
N VAL A 27 2.38 -12.52 12.29
CA VAL A 27 2.09 -13.41 13.42
C VAL A 27 3.24 -13.34 14.41
N VAL A 28 2.94 -13.02 15.67
CA VAL A 28 3.90 -12.90 16.76
C VAL A 28 3.59 -13.94 17.83
N LYS A 29 4.56 -14.82 18.11
CA LYS A 29 4.43 -15.87 19.14
C LYS A 29 4.35 -15.28 20.54
N GLN A 30 3.25 -15.51 21.25
CA GLN A 30 3.07 -15.14 22.65
C GLN A 30 3.79 -16.15 23.56
N LYS A 31 4.92 -15.72 24.16
CA LYS A 31 5.67 -16.56 25.10
C LYS A 31 4.90 -16.63 26.42
N LYS A 32 4.40 -17.82 26.80
CA LYS A 32 3.60 -18.04 28.03
C LYS A 32 4.23 -17.43 29.30
N GLN A 33 5.56 -17.44 29.41
CA GLN A 33 6.29 -16.94 30.59
C GLN A 33 6.60 -15.42 30.55
N ALA A 34 6.48 -14.76 29.39
CA ALA A 34 6.84 -13.35 29.23
C ALA A 34 5.63 -12.39 29.25
N GLY A 35 4.42 -12.93 29.44
CA GLY A 35 3.17 -12.17 29.37
C GLY A 35 3.01 -11.49 28.00
N TYR A 36 2.88 -10.16 28.01
CA TYR A 36 2.72 -9.34 26.81
C TYR A 36 4.02 -8.68 26.32
N LYS A 37 5.15 -8.89 27.00
CA LYS A 37 6.39 -8.13 26.78
C LYS A 37 6.86 -8.21 25.32
N ASN A 38 6.86 -9.39 24.72
CA ASN A 38 7.31 -9.59 23.35
C ASN A 38 6.38 -8.93 22.31
N LEU A 39 5.07 -8.85 22.59
CA LEU A 39 4.10 -8.19 21.72
C LEU A 39 4.27 -6.67 21.80
N ILE A 40 4.56 -6.13 22.98
CA ILE A 40 4.91 -4.71 23.14
C ILE A 40 6.25 -4.39 22.47
N THR A 41 7.28 -5.24 22.63
CA THR A 41 8.56 -5.06 21.93
C THR A 41 8.41 -5.05 20.41
N HIS A 42 7.50 -5.86 19.85
CA HIS A 42 7.17 -5.78 18.43
C HIS A 42 6.59 -4.41 18.06
N LEU A 43 5.61 -3.92 18.81
CA LEU A 43 5.00 -2.60 18.54
C LEU A 43 6.05 -1.48 18.64
N GLN A 44 6.88 -1.48 19.68
CA GLN A 44 7.94 -0.49 19.85
C GLN A 44 8.98 -0.52 18.72
N GLY A 45 9.33 -1.71 18.22
CA GLY A 45 10.35 -1.86 17.18
C GLY A 45 9.87 -1.55 15.76
N PHE A 46 8.58 -1.79 15.46
CA PHE A 46 8.04 -1.71 14.09
C PHE A 46 6.95 -0.65 13.91
N HIS A 47 6.34 -0.16 15.00
CA HIS A 47 5.17 0.71 14.99
C HIS A 47 5.35 1.85 16.00
N ASN A 48 6.34 2.73 15.74
CA ASN A 48 6.59 3.88 16.61
C ASN A 48 5.34 4.78 16.71
N GLY A 49 4.99 5.21 17.94
CA GLY A 49 3.79 5.99 18.21
C GLY A 49 2.51 5.17 18.32
N TYR A 50 2.60 3.86 18.56
CA TYR A 50 1.41 3.01 18.64
C TYR A 50 0.48 3.37 19.79
N GLU A 51 1.01 3.99 20.84
CA GLU A 51 0.23 4.49 21.95
C GLU A 51 -0.78 5.55 21.48
N THR A 52 -0.33 6.50 20.66
CA THR A 52 -1.17 7.58 20.13
C THR A 52 -2.28 7.03 19.22
N VAL A 53 -1.96 6.04 18.39
CA VAL A 53 -2.96 5.39 17.53
C VAL A 53 -3.98 4.62 18.35
N ALA A 54 -3.55 3.91 19.40
CA ALA A 54 -4.46 3.21 20.30
C ALA A 54 -5.41 4.17 21.01
N GLU A 55 -4.90 5.30 21.49
CA GLU A 55 -5.73 6.35 22.12
C GLU A 55 -6.75 6.93 21.14
N GLU A 56 -6.35 7.20 19.89
CA GLU A 56 -7.29 7.63 18.86
C GLU A 56 -8.35 6.58 18.55
N CYS A 57 -7.96 5.30 18.47
CA CYS A 57 -8.88 4.20 18.21
C CYS A 57 -9.94 4.09 19.32
N VAL A 58 -9.52 4.22 20.59
CA VAL A 58 -10.44 4.24 21.74
C VAL A 58 -11.35 5.46 21.66
N LYS A 59 -10.80 6.66 21.43
CA LYS A 59 -11.56 7.91 21.38
C LYS A 59 -12.61 7.93 20.26
N LYS A 60 -12.26 7.38 19.09
CA LYS A 60 -13.12 7.33 17.89
C LYS A 60 -13.95 6.05 17.82
N ASN A 61 -13.83 5.15 18.79
CA ASN A 61 -14.42 3.82 18.78
C ASN A 61 -14.21 3.09 17.43
N CYS A 62 -12.97 3.09 16.93
CA CYS A 62 -12.62 2.50 15.65
C CYS A 62 -11.55 1.42 15.78
N GLN A 63 -11.48 0.55 14.78
CA GLN A 63 -10.48 -0.52 14.74
C GLN A 63 -9.14 0.02 14.21
N PRO A 64 -8.00 -0.42 14.78
CA PRO A 64 -6.69 -0.06 14.28
C PRO A 64 -6.51 -0.58 12.85
N LEU A 65 -6.13 0.32 11.95
CA LEU A 65 -5.84 0.03 10.55
C LEU A 65 -4.34 0.16 10.29
N SER A 66 -3.81 -0.70 9.41
CA SER A 66 -2.43 -0.59 8.92
C SER A 66 -2.10 0.79 8.34
N SER A 67 -3.10 1.46 7.75
CA SER A 67 -3.00 2.83 7.24
C SER A 67 -2.62 3.87 8.30
N MET A 68 -2.85 3.60 9.59
CA MET A 68 -2.56 4.52 10.69
C MET A 68 -1.07 4.61 11.03
N PHE A 69 -0.24 3.70 10.51
CA PHE A 69 1.23 3.70 10.67
C PHE A 69 1.97 3.87 9.35
N VAL A 70 1.26 4.26 8.28
CA VAL A 70 1.93 4.52 7.01
C VAL A 70 2.84 5.72 7.22
N HIS A 71 4.15 5.50 7.01
CA HIS A 71 5.13 6.56 7.06
C HIS A 71 4.67 7.71 6.18
N LYS A 72 4.70 8.96 6.69
CA LYS A 72 4.14 10.13 5.99
C LYS A 72 4.66 10.25 4.55
N ASP A 73 5.94 9.95 4.33
CA ASP A 73 6.55 9.94 2.99
C ASP A 73 5.90 8.93 2.03
N ALA A 74 5.52 7.75 2.52
CA ALA A 74 4.81 6.74 1.74
C ALA A 74 3.36 7.16 1.46
N ALA A 75 2.68 7.75 2.46
CA ALA A 75 1.33 8.27 2.29
C ALA A 75 1.29 9.42 1.25
N ASP A 76 2.25 10.34 1.32
CA ASP A 76 2.37 11.45 0.37
C ASP A 76 2.75 10.95 -1.03
N THR A 77 3.65 9.96 -1.14
CA THR A 77 3.94 9.28 -2.42
C THR A 77 2.68 8.70 -3.03
N TYR A 78 1.90 7.96 -2.23
CA TYR A 78 0.66 7.36 -2.70
C TYR A 78 -0.36 8.43 -3.14
N GLY A 79 -0.42 9.56 -2.43
CA GLY A 79 -1.22 10.73 -2.81
C GLY A 79 -0.83 11.28 -4.18
N TRP A 80 0.47 11.49 -4.42
CA TRP A 80 1.00 11.92 -5.71
C TRP A 80 0.72 10.90 -6.82
N THR A 81 1.01 9.62 -6.59
CA THR A 81 0.76 8.53 -7.55
C THR A 81 -0.71 8.48 -7.95
N LYS A 82 -1.64 8.66 -7.00
CA LYS A 82 -3.08 8.70 -7.29
C LYS A 82 -3.47 9.85 -8.20
N LEU A 83 -2.92 11.05 -7.99
CA LEU A 83 -3.21 12.19 -8.86
C LEU A 83 -2.76 11.90 -10.29
N VAL A 84 -1.51 11.46 -10.45
CA VAL A 84 -0.94 11.16 -11.77
C VAL A 84 -1.70 10.03 -12.45
N ALA A 85 -1.84 8.88 -11.80
CA ALA A 85 -2.37 7.67 -12.43
C ALA A 85 -3.89 7.67 -12.59
N LEU A 86 -4.65 8.30 -11.69
CA LEU A 86 -6.12 8.21 -11.68
C LEU A 86 -6.83 9.49 -12.13
N LYS A 87 -6.13 10.62 -12.19
CA LYS A 87 -6.69 11.92 -12.57
C LYS A 87 -5.99 12.55 -13.76
N ASN A 88 -5.13 11.79 -14.45
CA ASN A 88 -4.33 12.29 -15.58
C ASN A 88 -3.57 13.57 -15.22
N PHE A 89 -3.11 13.66 -13.97
CA PHE A 89 -2.37 14.83 -13.51
C PHE A 89 -1.00 14.85 -14.19
N PRO A 90 -0.64 15.92 -14.94
CA PRO A 90 0.63 15.96 -15.67
C PRO A 90 1.83 15.78 -14.76
N PHE A 91 2.79 14.96 -15.19
CA PHE A 91 4.04 14.74 -14.44
C PHE A 91 4.84 16.03 -14.25
N THR A 92 4.72 16.98 -15.19
CA THR A 92 5.32 18.33 -15.12
C THR A 92 4.78 19.17 -13.97
N HIS A 93 3.60 18.85 -13.43
CA HIS A 93 3.00 19.59 -12.32
C HIS A 93 3.47 19.08 -10.95
N VAL A 94 4.16 17.93 -10.89
CA VAL A 94 4.64 17.34 -9.63
C VAL A 94 5.69 18.24 -8.96
N ASP A 95 6.54 18.85 -9.78
CA ASP A 95 7.59 19.76 -9.33
C ASP A 95 7.32 21.26 -9.56
N ASP A 96 6.14 21.60 -10.08
CA ASP A 96 5.71 22.99 -10.28
C ASP A 96 5.53 23.73 -8.93
N PRO A 97 6.17 24.90 -8.72
CA PRO A 97 6.09 25.63 -7.46
C PRO A 97 4.68 26.13 -7.07
N ILE A 98 3.87 26.56 -8.05
CA ILE A 98 2.52 27.09 -7.80
C ILE A 98 1.61 25.94 -7.37
N ILE A 99 1.64 24.84 -8.12
CA ILE A 99 0.89 23.63 -7.80
C ILE A 99 1.30 23.06 -6.44
N ARG A 100 2.61 22.98 -6.17
CA ARG A 100 3.12 22.53 -4.87
C ARG A 100 2.59 23.36 -3.70
N SER A 101 2.42 24.67 -3.89
CA SER A 101 1.87 25.53 -2.85
C SER A 101 0.39 25.23 -2.53
N ALA A 102 -0.33 24.65 -3.50
CA ALA A 102 -1.74 24.29 -3.37
C ALA A 102 -1.98 22.83 -2.92
N ILE A 103 -0.97 21.96 -2.99
CA ILE A 103 -1.09 20.53 -2.68
C ILE A 103 -0.57 20.23 -1.27
N ARG A 104 -1.33 19.41 -0.52
CA ARG A 104 -1.02 19.06 0.88
C ARG A 104 0.11 18.04 1.09
N TYR A 105 0.54 17.37 0.02
CA TYR A 105 1.56 16.32 0.08
C TYR A 105 2.95 16.93 0.18
N LYS A 106 3.88 16.25 0.88
CA LYS A 106 5.28 16.66 0.91
C LYS A 106 5.82 16.84 -0.52
N ALA A 107 6.60 17.90 -0.70
CA ALA A 107 7.25 18.20 -1.98
C ALA A 107 8.13 17.03 -2.42
N MET A 108 8.02 16.67 -3.70
CA MET A 108 8.77 15.60 -4.35
C MET A 108 9.10 16.05 -5.77
N ASP A 109 10.31 15.77 -6.24
CA ASP A 109 10.64 16.02 -7.65
C ASP A 109 10.02 14.93 -8.55
N ARG A 110 9.77 15.29 -9.81
CA ARG A 110 9.13 14.38 -10.77
C ARG A 110 9.90 13.09 -10.99
N ALA A 111 11.24 13.12 -10.95
CA ALA A 111 12.08 11.95 -11.20
C ALA A 111 11.99 10.95 -10.04
N THR A 112 11.94 11.44 -8.80
CA THR A 112 11.70 10.63 -7.61
C THR A 112 10.32 9.98 -7.66
N LEU A 113 9.27 10.72 -8.02
CA LEU A 113 7.93 10.14 -8.15
C LEU A 113 7.92 9.06 -9.23
N LEU A 114 8.49 9.34 -10.40
CA LEU A 114 8.59 8.39 -11.50
C LEU A 114 9.30 7.10 -11.06
N LYS A 115 10.48 7.21 -10.42
CA LYS A 115 11.22 6.06 -9.90
C LYS A 115 10.39 5.22 -8.93
N ARG A 116 9.63 5.87 -8.05
CA ARG A 116 8.74 5.18 -7.10
C ARG A 116 7.55 4.52 -7.80
N MET A 117 6.98 5.15 -8.82
CA MET A 117 5.92 4.56 -9.64
C MET A 117 6.41 3.35 -10.43
N VAL A 118 7.61 3.40 -11.02
CA VAL A 118 8.22 2.23 -11.70
C VAL A 118 8.45 1.08 -10.72
N ALA A 119 8.95 1.37 -9.50
CA ALA A 119 9.10 0.34 -8.47
C ALA A 119 7.75 -0.29 -8.08
N LEU A 120 6.67 0.51 -8.04
CA LEU A 120 5.32 0.02 -7.79
C LEU A 120 4.83 -0.92 -8.90
N VAL A 121 5.16 -0.65 -10.16
CA VAL A 121 4.80 -1.54 -11.29
C VAL A 121 5.33 -2.96 -11.05
N GLY A 122 6.59 -3.13 -10.63
CA GLY A 122 7.12 -4.47 -10.35
C GLY A 122 6.36 -5.24 -9.25
N VAL A 123 5.82 -4.54 -8.26
CA VAL A 123 4.95 -5.14 -7.21
C VAL A 123 3.58 -5.49 -7.79
N VAL A 124 3.02 -4.63 -8.63
CA VAL A 124 1.73 -4.86 -9.31
C VAL A 124 1.83 -6.05 -10.27
N ASP A 125 2.93 -6.20 -10.98
CA ASP A 125 3.18 -7.32 -11.90
C ASP A 125 3.22 -8.64 -11.16
N THR A 126 3.95 -8.69 -10.03
CA THR A 126 4.01 -9.87 -9.16
C THR A 126 2.62 -10.25 -8.65
N ASN A 127 1.86 -9.28 -8.15
CA ASN A 127 0.49 -9.50 -7.66
C ASN A 127 -0.47 -9.94 -8.79
N SER A 128 -0.29 -9.39 -9.99
CA SER A 128 -1.09 -9.74 -11.16
C SER A 128 -0.79 -11.16 -11.62
N ALA A 129 0.48 -11.57 -11.64
CA ALA A 129 0.90 -12.94 -11.94
C ALA A 129 0.31 -13.94 -10.94
N GLU A 130 0.36 -13.64 -9.64
CA GLU A 130 -0.26 -14.49 -8.59
C GLU A 130 -1.77 -14.62 -8.77
N LYS A 131 -2.47 -13.54 -9.15
CA LYS A 131 -3.92 -13.58 -9.40
C LYS A 131 -4.30 -14.35 -10.65
N LEU A 132 -3.46 -14.31 -11.69
CA LEU A 132 -3.67 -15.06 -12.93
C LEU A 132 -3.23 -16.53 -12.80
N ALA A 133 -2.44 -16.87 -11.79
CA ALA A 133 -1.97 -18.23 -11.57
C ALA A 133 -3.14 -19.20 -11.35
N GLY A 134 -3.25 -20.20 -12.23
CA GLY A 134 -4.32 -21.19 -12.18
C GLY A 134 -5.66 -20.72 -12.77
N GLU A 135 -5.75 -19.49 -13.28
CA GLU A 135 -6.94 -19.00 -13.98
C GLU A 135 -6.85 -19.27 -15.49
N LYS A 136 -7.96 -19.65 -16.11
CA LYS A 136 -8.07 -19.66 -17.57
C LYS A 136 -8.36 -18.23 -18.03
N PHE A 137 -7.47 -17.69 -18.87
CA PHE A 137 -7.63 -16.36 -19.46
C PHE A 137 -7.35 -16.41 -20.96
N ALA A 138 -7.86 -15.42 -21.68
CA ALA A 138 -7.47 -15.15 -23.06
C ALA A 138 -6.52 -13.95 -23.09
N LEU A 139 -5.51 -14.02 -23.96
CA LEU A 139 -4.70 -12.85 -24.28
C LEU A 139 -5.42 -12.02 -25.34
N VAL A 140 -5.62 -10.75 -25.05
CA VAL A 140 -6.21 -9.78 -25.97
C VAL A 140 -5.11 -8.82 -26.40
N PHE A 141 -4.99 -8.65 -27.71
CA PHE A 141 -4.08 -7.72 -28.35
C PHE A 141 -4.95 -6.64 -28.98
N ASP A 142 -4.81 -5.41 -28.51
CA ASP A 142 -5.47 -4.26 -29.14
C ASP A 142 -4.39 -3.43 -29.84
N GLY A 143 -4.67 -2.98 -31.06
CA GLY A 143 -3.70 -2.27 -31.88
C GLY A 143 -4.00 -0.78 -31.87
N LEU A 144 -3.07 0.03 -31.40
CA LEU A 144 -3.16 1.48 -31.44
C LEU A 144 -2.15 2.04 -32.45
N THR A 145 -2.60 2.96 -33.28
CA THR A 145 -1.72 3.79 -34.11
C THR A 145 -2.05 5.25 -33.86
N ASP A 146 -1.06 6.02 -33.41
CA ASP A 146 -1.13 7.47 -33.35
C ASP A 146 -0.02 8.05 -34.21
N SER A 147 -0.40 8.70 -35.30
CA SER A 147 0.51 9.30 -36.27
C SER A 147 1.51 8.27 -36.83
N ALA A 148 2.75 8.25 -36.35
CA ALA A 148 3.80 7.32 -36.77
C ALA A 148 4.14 6.26 -35.70
N GLU A 149 3.50 6.31 -34.54
CA GLU A 149 3.73 5.38 -33.44
C GLU A 149 2.71 4.25 -33.49
N HIS A 150 3.21 3.01 -33.48
CA HIS A 150 2.39 1.79 -33.40
C HIS A 150 2.63 1.15 -32.06
N ALA A 151 1.56 0.91 -31.30
CA ALA A 151 1.61 0.26 -30.00
C ALA A 151 0.60 -0.88 -29.95
N ILE A 152 1.01 -2.00 -29.35
CA ILE A 152 0.11 -3.12 -29.09
C ILE A 152 0.00 -3.30 -27.57
N PRO A 153 -1.00 -2.72 -26.90
CA PRO A 153 -1.35 -3.11 -25.55
C PRO A 153 -1.78 -4.59 -25.46
N PHE A 154 -1.28 -5.25 -24.43
CA PHE A 154 -1.60 -6.63 -24.08
C PHE A 154 -2.52 -6.65 -22.86
N PHE A 155 -3.60 -7.42 -22.92
CA PHE A 155 -4.51 -7.63 -21.81
C PHE A 155 -4.72 -9.11 -21.52
N ALA A 156 -4.97 -9.44 -20.24
CA ALA A 156 -5.58 -10.71 -19.85
C ALA A 156 -7.08 -10.52 -19.67
N ALA A 157 -7.88 -11.25 -20.44
CA ALA A 157 -9.33 -11.36 -20.26
C ALA A 157 -9.64 -12.57 -19.38
N THR A 158 -10.18 -12.30 -18.18
CA THR A 158 -10.62 -13.32 -17.22
C THR A 158 -12.13 -13.24 -17.01
N LYS A 159 -12.70 -14.14 -16.20
CA LYS A 159 -14.14 -14.07 -15.84
C LYS A 159 -14.49 -12.80 -15.04
N GLN A 160 -13.50 -12.16 -14.42
CA GLN A 160 -13.68 -10.94 -13.62
C GLN A 160 -13.44 -9.66 -14.45
N GLY A 161 -13.08 -9.78 -15.74
CA GLY A 161 -12.92 -8.67 -16.67
C GLY A 161 -11.55 -8.61 -17.33
N LEU A 162 -11.23 -7.44 -17.92
CA LEU A 162 -9.97 -7.17 -18.59
C LEU A 162 -8.94 -6.59 -17.60
N ARG A 163 -7.70 -7.09 -17.71
CA ARG A 163 -6.54 -6.59 -16.96
C ARG A 163 -5.45 -6.20 -17.95
N PHE A 164 -5.00 -4.95 -17.88
CA PHE A 164 -3.84 -4.49 -18.64
C PHE A 164 -2.56 -5.18 -18.15
N LEU A 165 -1.72 -5.64 -19.07
CA LEU A 165 -0.46 -6.31 -18.78
C LEU A 165 0.74 -5.42 -19.15
N ALA A 166 0.83 -4.99 -20.41
CA ALA A 166 1.96 -4.20 -20.91
C ALA A 166 1.62 -3.55 -22.27
N PHE A 167 2.51 -2.69 -22.76
CA PHE A 167 2.57 -2.27 -24.17
C PHE A 167 3.71 -3.00 -24.89
N SER A 168 3.60 -3.19 -26.20
CA SER A 168 4.78 -3.49 -27.02
C SER A 168 5.74 -2.31 -26.97
N PRO A 169 7.06 -2.54 -26.82
CA PRO A 169 8.07 -1.51 -27.02
C PRO A 169 8.00 -0.88 -28.40
#